data_AF-A0A7U3YJ95-F1
#
_entry.id   AF-A0A7U3YJ95-F1
#
_cell.length_a   1.000
_cell.length_b   1.000
_cell.length_c   1.000
_cell.angle_alpha   90.00
_cell.angle_beta   90.00
_cell.angle_gamma   90.00
#
_symmetry.space_group_name_H-M   'P 1'
#
loop_
_entity.id
_entity.type
_entity.pdbx_description
1 polymer ?
#
loop_
_entity_poly.entity_id
_entity_poly.type
_entity_poly.pdbx_seq_one_letter_code
_entity_poly.pdbx_strand_id
1 'polypeptide(L)'
;MELTVAVSGSKEVAAALAAFPGKAHRACAIALNKAGKLVKEAEVAEMKSVFDNPTRYTLNSLQLTPATKSDLKATVWFKEPGRMGAHYLVPQVDGGQRKLKGFERAIGEGELVPALGAKLNQYGNVSPGQIRQILSVLGKAETSAGYSANITDRSRRRNTKERDYVVIDRRQRGNLPLGVYQRFQTGAGFGAKTKRTFLDRSKSYQRGSRKQAVRDPRTGRFVKWFGQSSVFWEGSQIQSVIRARGLRPVLLTGRTGRRVKPLLDFYGVAHRTFNQHFEPMFKATLDTFLKS
;
A
#
# COMPACT_ATOMS: atom_id res chain seq x y z
N MET A 1 14.71 -12.94 -2.64
CA MET A 1 15.60 -14.02 -2.14
C MET A 1 14.77 -14.92 -1.22
N GLU A 2 14.72 -16.24 -1.41
CA GLU A 2 14.00 -17.12 -0.46
C GLU A 2 14.87 -17.45 0.74
N LEU A 3 14.32 -17.36 1.95
CA LEU A 3 15.03 -17.75 3.17
C LEU A 3 14.96 -19.27 3.32
N THR A 4 16.01 -19.92 2.82
CA THR A 4 16.24 -21.35 2.98
C THR A 4 17.06 -21.57 4.22
N VAL A 5 16.47 -22.15 5.25
CA VAL A 5 17.20 -22.48 6.47
C VAL A 5 17.74 -23.90 6.32
N ALA A 6 19.04 -24.02 6.02
CA ALA A 6 19.75 -25.28 5.93
C ALA A 6 20.62 -25.49 7.18
N VAL A 7 20.69 -26.73 7.63
CA VAL A 7 21.36 -27.17 8.86
C VAL A 7 22.89 -27.21 8.72
N SER A 8 23.42 -26.68 7.62
CA SER A 8 24.81 -26.87 7.18
C SER A 8 25.88 -26.27 8.11
N GLY A 9 25.52 -25.50 9.13
CA GLY A 9 26.45 -24.80 10.02
C GLY A 9 26.75 -25.46 11.38
N SER A 10 25.91 -26.38 11.87
CA SER A 10 26.05 -26.90 13.25
C SER A 10 26.76 -28.26 13.29
N LYS A 11 28.01 -28.28 13.78
CA LYS A 11 28.81 -29.52 13.97
C LYS A 11 28.07 -30.58 14.77
N GLU A 12 27.31 -30.16 15.79
CA GLU A 12 26.52 -31.05 16.64
C GLU A 12 25.42 -31.79 15.86
N VAL A 13 24.72 -31.09 14.94
CA VAL A 13 23.68 -31.72 14.13
C VAL A 13 24.30 -32.66 13.10
N ALA A 14 25.43 -32.28 12.50
CA ALA A 14 26.17 -33.16 11.59
C ALA A 14 26.61 -34.46 12.31
N ALA A 15 27.13 -34.36 13.53
CA ALA A 15 27.50 -35.51 14.35
C ALA A 15 26.27 -36.39 14.68
N ALA A 16 25.15 -35.78 15.08
CA ALA A 16 23.92 -36.51 15.37
C ALA A 16 23.34 -37.22 14.12
N LEU A 17 23.41 -36.57 12.95
CA LEU A 17 22.98 -37.15 11.67
C LEU A 17 23.85 -38.34 11.25
N ALA A 18 25.16 -38.31 11.55
CA ALA A 18 26.07 -39.42 11.31
C ALA A 18 25.83 -40.59 12.29
N ALA A 19 25.62 -40.28 13.58
CA ALA A 19 25.44 -41.30 14.62
C ALA A 19 24.08 -42.02 14.54
N PHE A 20 23.00 -41.28 14.26
CA PHE A 20 21.63 -41.82 14.29
C PHE A 20 20.80 -41.32 13.10
N PRO A 21 21.12 -41.73 11.85
CA PRO A 21 20.55 -41.11 10.65
C PRO A 21 19.02 -41.08 10.69
N GLY A 22 18.33 -42.18 10.96
CA GLY A 22 16.86 -42.20 10.98
C GLY A 22 16.23 -41.30 12.05
N LYS A 23 16.71 -41.37 13.29
CA LYS A 23 16.16 -40.61 14.42
C LYS A 23 16.52 -39.13 14.34
N ALA A 24 17.77 -38.81 13.98
CA ALA A 24 18.26 -37.43 13.84
C ALA A 24 17.60 -36.66 12.68
N HIS A 25 17.36 -37.29 11.53
CA HIS A 25 16.64 -36.63 10.42
C HIS A 25 15.21 -36.26 10.83
N ARG A 26 14.50 -37.16 11.55
CA ARG A 26 13.15 -36.86 12.07
C ARG A 26 13.18 -35.76 13.12
N ALA A 27 14.10 -35.83 14.08
CA ALA A 27 14.30 -34.81 15.11
C ALA A 27 14.57 -33.43 14.49
N CYS A 28 15.42 -33.41 13.46
CA CYS A 28 15.79 -32.21 12.72
C CYS A 28 14.62 -31.61 11.94
N ALA A 29 13.87 -32.42 11.19
CA ALA A 29 12.69 -31.93 10.47
C ALA A 29 11.65 -31.31 11.42
N ILE A 30 11.42 -31.94 12.59
CA ILE A 30 10.51 -31.40 13.61
C ILE A 30 11.04 -30.08 14.19
N ALA A 31 12.33 -30.01 14.52
CA ALA A 31 12.95 -28.80 15.04
C ALA A 31 12.91 -27.65 14.03
N LEU A 32 13.21 -27.91 12.77
CA LEU A 32 13.09 -26.95 11.67
C LEU A 32 11.67 -26.43 11.50
N ASN A 33 10.67 -27.32 11.57
CA ASN A 33 9.26 -26.92 11.47
C ASN A 33 8.80 -26.05 12.64
N LYS A 34 9.23 -26.37 13.86
CA LYS A 34 8.95 -25.55 15.05
C LYS A 34 9.65 -24.20 14.97
N ALA A 35 10.93 -24.16 14.61
CA ALA A 35 11.68 -22.93 14.44
C ALA A 35 11.09 -22.06 13.31
N GLY A 36 10.74 -22.66 12.18
CA GLY A 36 10.08 -21.97 11.06
C GLY A 36 8.72 -21.38 11.43
N LYS A 37 7.97 -22.02 12.34
CA LYS A 37 6.74 -21.45 12.89
C LYS A 37 7.02 -20.20 13.73
N LEU A 38 8.02 -20.25 14.60
CA LEU A 38 8.43 -19.08 15.41
C LEU A 38 8.94 -17.93 14.54
N VAL A 39 9.75 -18.23 13.52
CA VAL A 39 10.20 -17.23 12.53
C VAL A 39 8.99 -16.55 11.90
N LYS A 40 8.01 -17.33 11.40
CA LYS A 40 6.79 -16.77 10.83
C LYS A 40 6.03 -15.87 11.81
N GLU A 41 5.94 -16.26 13.08
CA GLU A 41 5.28 -15.46 14.12
C GLU A 41 6.02 -14.15 14.40
N ALA A 42 7.36 -14.20 14.47
CA ALA A 42 8.21 -13.03 14.62
C ALA A 42 8.09 -12.07 13.42
N GLU A 43 8.10 -12.59 12.20
CA GLU A 43 7.89 -11.79 10.99
C GLU A 43 6.51 -11.12 10.97
N VAL A 44 5.46 -11.84 11.39
CA VAL A 44 4.11 -11.24 11.49
C VAL A 44 4.07 -10.14 12.56
N ALA A 45 4.82 -10.28 13.66
CA ALA A 45 4.94 -9.23 14.67
C ALA A 45 5.67 -7.99 14.12
N GLU A 46 6.77 -8.20 13.38
CA GLU A 46 7.50 -7.12 12.71
C GLU A 46 6.63 -6.38 11.69
N MET A 47 5.87 -7.13 10.87
CA MET A 47 4.92 -6.54 9.92
C MET A 47 3.85 -5.68 10.60
N LYS A 48 3.41 -6.02 11.83
CA LYS A 48 2.45 -5.20 12.60
C LYS A 48 3.09 -3.93 13.17
N SER A 49 4.39 -3.98 13.48
CA SER A 49 5.15 -2.84 14.00
C SER A 49 5.48 -1.83 12.90
N VAL A 50 5.91 -2.34 11.75
CA VAL A 50 6.43 -1.53 10.63
C VAL A 50 5.33 -0.97 9.74
N PHE A 51 4.22 -1.70 9.55
CA PHE A 51 3.15 -1.25 8.66
C PHE A 51 2.04 -0.49 9.38
N ASP A 52 1.58 0.58 8.74
CA ASP A 52 0.40 1.32 9.19
C ASP A 52 -0.89 0.57 8.83
N ASN A 53 -1.63 0.12 9.86
CA ASN A 53 -2.92 -0.57 9.73
C ASN A 53 -2.96 -1.70 8.67
N PRO A 54 -2.07 -2.71 8.76
CA PRO A 54 -2.01 -3.78 7.78
C PRO A 54 -3.30 -4.61 7.78
N THR A 55 -3.76 -4.98 6.58
CA THR A 55 -4.94 -5.85 6.46
C THR A 55 -4.63 -7.26 6.94
N ARG A 56 -5.65 -8.00 7.41
CA ARG A 56 -5.51 -9.44 7.72
C ARG A 56 -4.96 -10.24 6.55
N TYR A 57 -5.34 -9.87 5.33
CA TYR A 57 -4.80 -10.51 4.11
C TYR A 57 -3.29 -10.31 3.98
N THR A 58 -2.80 -9.11 4.28
CA THR A 58 -1.37 -8.78 4.30
C THR A 58 -0.64 -9.60 5.37
N LEU A 59 -1.13 -9.64 6.59
CA LEU A 59 -0.50 -10.41 7.68
C LEU A 59 -0.50 -11.93 7.41
N ASN A 60 -1.58 -12.44 6.80
CA ASN A 60 -1.71 -13.85 6.45
C ASN A 60 -1.02 -14.25 5.14
N SER A 61 -0.25 -13.32 4.54
CA SER A 61 0.47 -13.58 3.30
C SER A 61 1.72 -14.43 3.50
N LEU A 62 2.24 -14.56 4.72
CA LEU A 62 3.38 -15.44 5.00
C LEU A 62 2.96 -16.91 5.09
N GLN A 63 3.77 -17.77 4.49
CA GLN A 63 3.62 -19.22 4.48
C GLN A 63 4.91 -19.88 4.94
N LEU A 64 4.74 -20.93 5.74
CA LEU A 64 5.80 -21.87 6.07
C LEU A 64 5.62 -23.09 5.17
N THR A 65 6.65 -23.40 4.39
CA THR A 65 6.79 -24.68 3.71
C THR A 65 7.61 -25.58 4.63
N PRO A 66 6.99 -26.66 5.17
CA PRO A 66 7.61 -27.49 6.19
C PRO A 66 8.75 -28.35 5.64
N ALA A 67 9.77 -28.58 6.47
CA ALA A 67 10.81 -29.57 6.27
C ALA A 67 10.27 -30.99 6.41
N THR A 68 10.87 -31.91 5.64
CA THR A 68 10.61 -33.35 5.70
C THR A 68 11.86 -34.11 6.14
N LYS A 69 11.71 -35.38 6.51
CA LYS A 69 12.88 -36.21 6.87
C LYS A 69 13.87 -36.41 5.71
N SER A 70 13.38 -36.33 4.47
CA SER A 70 14.15 -36.47 3.24
C SER A 70 14.73 -35.14 2.75
N ASP A 71 14.07 -34.03 3.10
CA ASP A 71 14.50 -32.68 2.76
C ASP A 71 14.47 -31.81 4.02
N LEU A 72 15.64 -31.67 4.65
CA LEU A 72 15.86 -30.91 5.89
C LEU A 72 15.91 -29.40 5.62
N LYS A 73 14.89 -28.90 4.92
CA LYS A 73 14.74 -27.51 4.51
C LYS A 73 13.35 -27.01 4.91
N ALA A 74 13.32 -26.00 5.76
CA ALA A 74 12.11 -25.22 6.02
C ALA A 74 12.25 -23.86 5.35
N THR A 75 11.22 -23.44 4.62
CA THR A 75 11.19 -22.14 3.94
C THR A 75 10.05 -21.30 4.49
N VAL A 76 10.35 -20.08 4.93
CA VAL A 76 9.33 -19.08 5.27
C VAL A 76 9.35 -18.00 4.20
N TRP A 77 8.26 -17.88 3.45
CA TRP A 77 8.15 -16.90 2.37
C TRP A 77 6.72 -16.43 2.15
N PHE A 78 6.55 -15.40 1.31
CA PHE A 78 5.21 -14.95 0.91
C PHE A 78 4.52 -16.00 0.04
N LYS A 79 3.21 -16.18 0.27
CA LYS A 79 2.32 -16.95 -0.59
C LYS A 79 2.39 -16.40 -2.00
N GLU A 80 2.87 -17.19 -2.93
CA GLU A 80 2.88 -16.81 -4.33
C GLU A 80 1.44 -16.81 -4.86
N PRO A 81 0.93 -15.66 -5.33
CA PRO A 81 -0.34 -15.63 -6.01
C PRO A 81 -0.10 -16.25 -7.40
N GLY A 82 -0.44 -17.52 -7.61
CA GLY A 82 0.01 -18.33 -8.76
C GLY A 82 -0.07 -17.70 -10.16
N ARG A 83 -1.02 -16.78 -10.42
CA ARG A 83 -1.15 -16.04 -11.70
C ARG A 83 -0.45 -14.66 -11.75
N MET A 84 0.20 -14.22 -10.67
CA MET A 84 0.55 -12.81 -10.42
C MET A 84 2.05 -12.58 -10.15
N GLY A 85 2.96 -13.49 -10.53
CA GLY A 85 4.41 -13.32 -10.34
C GLY A 85 4.80 -12.95 -8.90
N ALA A 86 5.94 -12.27 -8.72
CA ALA A 86 6.42 -11.86 -7.38
C ALA A 86 5.35 -11.11 -6.56
N HIS A 87 5.20 -11.50 -5.28
CA HIS A 87 4.23 -10.96 -4.32
C HIS A 87 4.41 -9.45 -4.11
N TYR A 88 3.31 -8.73 -3.82
CA TYR A 88 3.32 -7.25 -3.72
C TYR A 88 4.11 -6.71 -2.52
N LEU A 89 4.47 -7.56 -1.55
CA LEU A 89 5.31 -7.23 -0.40
C LEU A 89 6.81 -7.42 -0.66
N VAL A 90 7.21 -8.07 -1.76
CA VAL A 90 8.64 -8.27 -2.08
C VAL A 90 9.43 -6.96 -2.08
N PRO A 91 8.92 -5.84 -2.64
CA PRO A 91 9.63 -4.56 -2.57
C PRO A 91 9.80 -4.00 -1.15
N GLN A 92 9.07 -4.49 -0.16
CA GLN A 92 9.25 -4.10 1.24
C GLN A 92 10.40 -4.86 1.92
N VAL A 93 10.84 -5.97 1.33
CA VAL A 93 11.95 -6.79 1.80
C VAL A 93 13.22 -6.48 1.02
N ASP A 94 13.16 -6.64 -0.31
CA ASP A 94 14.33 -6.50 -1.19
C ASP A 94 14.51 -5.05 -1.69
N GLY A 95 13.54 -4.18 -1.43
CA GLY A 95 13.47 -2.86 -2.07
C GLY A 95 13.04 -2.93 -3.54
N GLY A 96 13.16 -1.82 -4.24
CA GLY A 96 12.92 -1.75 -5.69
C GLY A 96 11.57 -1.15 -6.07
N GLN A 97 11.06 -1.47 -7.26
CA GLN A 97 9.84 -0.82 -7.76
C GLN A 97 8.58 -1.56 -7.35
N ARG A 98 7.56 -0.80 -6.90
CA ARG A 98 6.24 -1.35 -6.63
C ARG A 98 5.51 -1.63 -7.94
N LYS A 99 4.99 -2.85 -8.09
CA LYS A 99 4.09 -3.17 -9.20
C LYS A 99 2.81 -2.32 -9.12
N LEU A 100 2.38 -1.79 -10.26
CA LEU A 100 1.08 -1.13 -10.39
C LEU A 100 -0.06 -2.11 -10.12
N LYS A 101 -1.07 -1.65 -9.39
CA LYS A 101 -2.31 -2.39 -9.14
C LYS A 101 -3.09 -2.54 -10.45
N GLY A 102 -4.01 -3.51 -10.51
CA GLY A 102 -4.82 -3.73 -11.72
C GLY A 102 -5.56 -2.49 -12.20
N PHE A 103 -6.23 -1.78 -11.30
CA PHE A 103 -6.97 -0.56 -11.64
C PHE A 103 -6.05 0.62 -12.02
N GLU A 104 -4.85 0.70 -11.45
CA GLU A 104 -3.85 1.72 -11.81
C GLU A 104 -3.39 1.52 -13.25
N ARG A 105 -3.12 0.26 -13.65
CA ARG A 105 -2.81 -0.08 -15.04
C ARG A 105 -3.96 0.22 -15.99
N ALA A 106 -5.20 -0.10 -15.59
CA ALA A 106 -6.37 0.19 -16.41
C ALA A 106 -6.55 1.71 -16.62
N ILE A 107 -6.35 2.52 -15.58
CA ILE A 107 -6.42 3.98 -15.67
C ILE A 107 -5.25 4.55 -16.49
N GLY A 108 -4.05 3.99 -16.41
CA GLY A 108 -2.91 4.38 -17.24
C GLY A 108 -2.17 5.65 -16.76
N GLU A 109 -2.54 6.19 -15.61
CA GLU A 109 -1.91 7.39 -15.02
C GLU A 109 -0.75 7.05 -14.08
N GLY A 110 -0.36 5.78 -13.98
CA GLY A 110 0.70 5.32 -13.08
C GLY A 110 0.21 5.05 -11.65
N GLU A 111 1.04 5.37 -10.66
CA GLU A 111 0.70 5.13 -9.24
C GLU A 111 -0.38 6.10 -8.78
N LEU A 112 -1.47 5.59 -8.20
CA LEU A 112 -2.60 6.40 -7.76
C LEU A 112 -2.71 6.39 -6.24
N VAL A 113 -2.69 7.59 -5.65
CA VAL A 113 -2.79 7.82 -4.20
C VAL A 113 -4.17 8.39 -3.87
N PRO A 114 -4.84 7.93 -2.80
CA PRO A 114 -6.10 8.51 -2.37
C PRO A 114 -5.97 10.01 -2.06
N ALA A 115 -6.99 10.77 -2.46
CA ALA A 115 -7.13 12.19 -2.12
C ALA A 115 -8.38 12.42 -1.26
N LEU A 116 -8.69 13.68 -0.94
CA LEU A 116 -9.78 14.08 -0.03
C LEU A 116 -11.17 13.55 -0.44
N GLY A 117 -11.38 13.23 -1.73
CA GLY A 117 -12.61 12.62 -2.25
C GLY A 117 -12.64 11.10 -2.26
N ALA A 118 -11.56 10.42 -1.87
CA ALA A 118 -11.55 8.98 -1.74
C ALA A 118 -12.40 8.55 -0.55
N LYS A 119 -13.23 7.53 -0.77
CA LYS A 119 -13.91 6.78 0.29
C LYS A 119 -12.96 5.72 0.77
N LEU A 120 -12.37 5.92 1.93
CA LEU A 120 -11.43 4.97 2.52
C LEU A 120 -12.19 3.93 3.36
N ASN A 121 -11.66 2.71 3.40
CA ASN A 121 -12.08 1.70 4.37
C ASN A 121 -11.33 1.88 5.70
N GLN A 122 -11.64 1.04 6.68
CA GLN A 122 -10.98 1.06 8.00
C GLN A 122 -9.46 0.89 7.97
N TYR A 123 -8.90 0.36 6.87
CA TYR A 123 -7.48 0.16 6.66
C TYR A 123 -6.84 1.27 5.81
N GLY A 124 -7.54 2.40 5.59
CA GLY A 124 -7.03 3.51 4.77
C GLY A 124 -6.96 3.23 3.26
N ASN A 125 -7.47 2.08 2.80
CA ASN A 125 -7.51 1.74 1.38
C ASN A 125 -8.76 2.31 0.71
N VAL A 126 -8.65 2.71 -0.56
CA VAL A 126 -9.80 3.16 -1.35
C VAL A 126 -10.83 2.04 -1.45
N SER A 127 -12.10 2.38 -1.25
CA SER A 127 -13.22 1.45 -1.31
C SER A 127 -13.22 0.69 -2.64
N PRO A 128 -13.27 -0.65 -2.63
CA PRO A 128 -13.37 -1.45 -3.85
C PRO A 128 -14.55 -1.01 -4.72
N GLY A 129 -15.69 -0.68 -4.08
CA GLY A 129 -16.90 -0.15 -4.72
C GLY A 129 -16.65 1.14 -5.51
N GLN A 130 -15.86 2.07 -4.96
CA GLN A 130 -15.52 3.31 -5.64
C GLN A 130 -14.58 3.08 -6.81
N ILE A 131 -13.59 2.19 -6.67
CA ILE A 131 -12.70 1.79 -7.78
C ILE A 131 -13.53 1.19 -8.93
N ARG A 132 -14.50 0.32 -8.62
CA ARG A 132 -15.43 -0.25 -9.63
C ARG A 132 -16.15 0.84 -10.41
N GLN A 133 -16.69 1.82 -9.68
CA GLN A 133 -17.44 2.93 -10.26
C GLN A 133 -16.56 3.77 -11.17
N ILE A 134 -15.33 4.08 -10.74
CA ILE A 134 -14.35 4.82 -11.54
C ILE A 134 -14.05 4.07 -12.84
N LEU A 135 -13.71 2.79 -12.77
CA LEU A 135 -13.39 2.00 -13.97
C LEU A 135 -14.57 1.89 -14.93
N SER A 136 -15.79 1.72 -14.40
CA SER A 136 -17.03 1.65 -15.19
C SER A 136 -17.31 2.96 -15.92
N VAL A 137 -17.22 4.10 -15.23
CA VAL A 137 -17.51 5.42 -15.82
C VAL A 137 -16.44 5.80 -16.85
N LEU A 138 -15.18 5.44 -16.61
CA LEU A 138 -14.09 5.71 -17.55
C LEU A 138 -14.06 4.75 -18.76
N GLY A 139 -14.98 3.79 -18.87
CA GLY A 139 -14.97 2.78 -19.93
C GLY A 139 -13.76 1.84 -19.87
N LYS A 140 -13.01 1.85 -18.77
CA LYS A 140 -11.77 1.08 -18.55
C LYS A 140 -12.01 -0.22 -17.80
N ALA A 141 -13.27 -0.59 -17.65
CA ALA A 141 -13.71 -1.77 -16.94
C ALA A 141 -13.44 -3.06 -17.75
N GLU A 142 -13.41 -2.98 -19.08
CA GLU A 142 -13.28 -4.13 -19.98
C GLU A 142 -11.86 -4.71 -20.04
N THR A 143 -10.82 -3.90 -19.78
CA THR A 143 -9.43 -4.37 -19.63
C THR A 143 -9.27 -5.28 -18.39
N SER A 144 -10.25 -5.28 -17.49
CA SER A 144 -10.36 -6.19 -16.35
C SER A 144 -11.57 -7.10 -16.58
N ALA A 145 -11.42 -8.15 -17.40
CA ALA A 145 -12.43 -9.11 -17.84
C ALA A 145 -13.80 -9.07 -17.09
N GLY A 146 -14.88 -8.70 -17.80
CA GLY A 146 -16.26 -9.05 -17.43
C GLY A 146 -17.10 -8.00 -16.67
N TYR A 147 -16.78 -6.71 -16.75
CA TYR A 147 -17.33 -5.74 -15.80
C TYR A 147 -18.53 -4.89 -16.25
N SER A 148 -18.65 -4.60 -17.54
CA SER A 148 -19.78 -3.84 -18.12
C SER A 148 -21.09 -4.64 -18.14
N ALA A 149 -21.04 -5.96 -17.91
CA ALA A 149 -22.15 -6.89 -18.08
C ALA A 149 -23.22 -6.89 -16.96
N ASN A 150 -22.97 -6.29 -15.79
CA ASN A 150 -23.83 -6.46 -14.60
C ASN A 150 -24.63 -5.21 -14.16
N ILE A 151 -24.74 -4.18 -15.00
CA ILE A 151 -25.58 -3.01 -14.66
C ILE A 151 -27.03 -3.31 -15.03
N THR A 152 -27.83 -3.64 -14.01
CA THR A 152 -29.29 -3.78 -14.17
C THR A 152 -29.97 -2.42 -14.31
N ASP A 153 -31.09 -2.36 -15.03
CA ASP A 153 -31.89 -1.14 -15.18
C ASP A 153 -32.38 -0.57 -13.84
N ARG A 154 -32.66 -1.45 -12.86
CA ARG A 154 -32.98 -1.05 -11.49
C ARG A 154 -31.81 -0.32 -10.80
N SER A 155 -30.58 -0.79 -11.00
CA SER A 155 -29.36 -0.15 -10.49
C SER A 155 -29.11 1.20 -11.16
N ARG A 156 -29.28 1.26 -12.49
CA ARG A 156 -29.18 2.50 -13.29
C ARG A 156 -30.17 3.57 -12.79
N ARG A 157 -31.43 3.20 -12.57
CA ARG A 157 -32.47 4.11 -12.07
C ARG A 157 -32.22 4.61 -10.64
N ARG A 158 -31.66 3.78 -9.76
CA ARG A 158 -31.33 4.16 -8.36
C ARG A 158 -30.12 5.09 -8.26
N ASN A 159 -29.22 5.03 -9.23
CA ASN A 159 -27.98 5.81 -9.27
C ASN A 159 -28.13 7.06 -10.17
N THR A 160 -29.28 7.73 -10.09
CA THR A 160 -29.68 8.87 -10.94
C THR A 160 -28.68 10.04 -10.93
N LYS A 161 -27.93 10.19 -9.84
CA LYS A 161 -26.76 11.08 -9.81
C LYS A 161 -25.59 10.33 -10.43
N GLU A 162 -25.44 10.40 -11.75
CA GLU A 162 -24.21 9.96 -12.39
C GLU A 162 -23.04 10.64 -11.70
N ARG A 163 -22.27 9.84 -10.96
CA ARG A 163 -21.00 10.27 -10.38
C ARG A 163 -20.05 10.33 -11.55
N ASP A 164 -20.08 11.43 -12.28
CA ASP A 164 -19.21 11.61 -13.42
C ASP A 164 -17.77 11.70 -12.90
N TYR A 165 -16.94 10.74 -13.32
CA TYR A 165 -15.53 10.66 -12.96
C TYR A 165 -14.71 10.99 -14.19
N VAL A 166 -13.73 11.87 -14.03
CA VAL A 166 -12.84 12.27 -15.12
C VAL A 166 -11.39 12.10 -14.74
N VAL A 167 -10.60 11.70 -15.73
CA VAL A 167 -9.14 11.67 -15.63
C VAL A 167 -8.60 13.01 -16.11
N ILE A 168 -7.85 13.69 -15.25
CA ILE A 168 -7.00 14.81 -15.62
C ILE A 168 -5.62 14.24 -15.91
N ASP A 169 -5.30 14.15 -17.19
CA ASP A 169 -4.03 13.64 -17.72
C ASP A 169 -3.10 14.81 -18.16
N ARG A 170 -1.92 14.46 -18.68
CA ARG A 170 -0.95 15.46 -19.18
C ARG A 170 -1.46 16.25 -20.40
N ARG A 171 -2.46 15.76 -21.11
CA ARG A 171 -3.01 16.35 -22.34
C ARG A 171 -4.07 17.41 -22.02
N GLN A 172 -4.88 17.19 -20.99
CA GLN A 172 -5.98 18.07 -20.57
C GLN A 172 -5.53 19.17 -19.60
N ARG A 173 -4.28 19.64 -19.75
CA ARG A 173 -3.55 20.38 -18.72
C ARG A 173 -4.20 21.74 -18.38
N GLY A 174 -4.57 21.89 -17.12
CA GLY A 174 -4.76 23.17 -16.43
C GLY A 174 -3.96 23.15 -15.11
N ASN A 175 -4.21 24.09 -14.19
CA ASN A 175 -3.55 24.13 -12.85
C ASN A 175 -3.97 23.01 -11.88
N LEU A 176 -4.55 21.91 -12.37
CA LEU A 176 -5.00 20.79 -11.54
C LEU A 176 -3.95 19.67 -11.54
N PRO A 177 -3.64 19.07 -10.38
CA PRO A 177 -2.82 17.87 -10.31
C PRO A 177 -3.39 16.71 -11.14
N LEU A 178 -2.52 15.86 -11.67
CA LEU A 178 -2.91 14.68 -12.44
C LEU A 178 -3.67 13.68 -11.56
N GLY A 179 -4.68 13.01 -12.11
CA GLY A 179 -5.42 11.96 -11.42
C GLY A 179 -6.90 11.90 -11.76
N VAL A 180 -7.67 11.19 -10.93
CA VAL A 180 -9.11 10.99 -11.08
C VAL A 180 -9.89 11.94 -10.19
N TYR A 181 -10.82 12.66 -10.78
CA TYR A 181 -11.70 13.62 -10.12
C TYR A 181 -13.16 13.19 -10.26
N GLN A 182 -13.94 13.44 -9.22
CA GLN A 182 -15.40 13.29 -9.25
C GLN A 182 -16.04 14.65 -9.49
N ARG A 183 -16.93 14.76 -10.46
CA ARG A 183 -17.80 15.93 -10.61
C ARG A 183 -18.89 15.89 -9.56
N PHE A 184 -19.19 17.05 -8.98
CA PHE A 184 -20.33 17.20 -8.09
C PHE A 184 -21.13 18.44 -8.44
N GLN A 185 -22.43 18.35 -8.20
CA GLN A 185 -23.36 19.46 -8.39
C GLN A 185 -23.19 20.42 -7.20
N THR A 186 -22.82 21.66 -7.49
CA THR A 186 -22.90 22.75 -6.50
C THR A 186 -24.32 23.33 -6.51
N GLY A 187 -24.69 24.17 -5.54
CA GLY A 187 -26.00 24.85 -5.53
C GLY A 187 -26.29 25.67 -6.80
N ALA A 188 -25.27 25.94 -7.61
CA ALA A 188 -25.36 26.59 -8.93
C ALA A 188 -25.43 25.59 -10.13
N GLY A 189 -25.57 24.29 -9.89
CA GLY A 189 -25.62 23.24 -10.92
C GLY A 189 -24.33 22.41 -11.04
N PHE A 190 -24.29 21.52 -12.04
CA PHE A 190 -23.09 20.73 -12.37
C PHE A 190 -21.98 21.70 -12.77
N GLY A 191 -20.77 21.48 -12.28
CA GLY A 191 -19.56 22.20 -12.70
C GLY A 191 -19.31 22.01 -14.21
N ALA A 192 -20.04 22.79 -15.00
CA ALA A 192 -19.95 23.04 -16.43
C ALA A 192 -20.89 24.20 -16.80
N LYS A 193 -20.82 25.33 -16.09
CA LYS A 193 -21.27 26.62 -16.61
C LYS A 193 -20.11 27.61 -16.55
N THR A 194 -19.18 27.50 -17.51
CA THR A 194 -18.33 28.61 -17.94
C THR A 194 -17.74 28.31 -19.32
N LYS A 195 -18.60 28.02 -20.29
CA LYS A 195 -18.39 28.56 -21.63
C LYS A 195 -19.33 29.76 -21.75
N ARG A 196 -18.76 30.91 -22.10
CA ARG A 196 -19.27 32.29 -22.04
C ARG A 196 -19.23 32.95 -20.66
N THR A 197 -18.74 34.19 -20.68
CA THR A 197 -18.53 35.13 -19.57
C THR A 197 -17.27 34.94 -18.72
N PHE A 198 -16.09 34.90 -19.35
CA PHE A 198 -14.89 35.57 -18.80
C PHE A 198 -14.04 36.08 -19.98
N LEU A 199 -14.68 36.82 -20.88
CA LEU A 199 -14.01 37.67 -21.85
C LEU A 199 -14.82 38.94 -22.08
N ASP A 200 -15.40 39.51 -21.02
CA ASP A 200 -15.82 40.91 -21.01
C ASP A 200 -16.13 41.40 -19.58
N ARG A 201 -15.09 41.56 -18.78
CA ARG A 201 -15.09 42.52 -17.67
C ARG A 201 -13.66 43.00 -17.46
N SER A 202 -13.15 43.61 -18.53
CA SER A 202 -12.25 44.74 -18.31
C SER A 202 -13.06 45.81 -17.58
N LYS A 203 -12.88 45.88 -16.26
CA LYS A 203 -12.91 47.12 -15.45
C LYS A 203 -12.81 46.76 -13.97
N SER A 204 -11.64 47.13 -13.45
CA SER A 204 -11.33 47.47 -12.06
C SER A 204 -11.68 46.46 -10.97
N TYR A 205 -10.68 45.71 -10.50
CA TYR A 205 -10.54 45.44 -9.07
C TYR A 205 -9.13 45.77 -8.59
N GLN A 206 -9.11 46.58 -7.55
CA GLN A 206 -7.97 47.32 -7.00
C GLN A 206 -6.91 46.39 -6.42
N ARG A 207 -5.63 46.81 -6.56
CA ARG A 207 -4.51 46.34 -5.75
C ARG A 207 -4.88 46.44 -4.27
N GLY A 208 -5.12 45.30 -3.63
CA GLY A 208 -5.18 45.16 -2.18
C GLY A 208 -3.88 44.58 -1.65
N SER A 209 -2.88 45.42 -1.41
CA SER A 209 -1.74 45.08 -0.57
C SER A 209 -2.18 45.02 0.89
N ARG A 210 -2.06 43.88 1.56
CA ARG A 210 -1.81 43.82 3.02
C ARG A 210 -1.37 42.42 3.44
N LYS A 211 -0.07 42.31 3.73
CA LYS A 211 0.49 41.28 4.61
C LYS A 211 -0.04 41.61 6.01
N GLN A 212 -0.83 40.73 6.62
CA GLN A 212 -1.21 40.90 8.02
C GLN A 212 -0.01 40.53 8.89
N ALA A 213 0.57 41.53 9.54
CA ALA A 213 1.46 41.36 10.67
C ALA A 213 0.65 41.65 11.94
N VAL A 214 0.72 40.77 12.92
CA VAL A 214 0.11 40.98 14.24
C VAL A 214 1.14 41.64 15.15
N ARG A 215 0.73 42.70 15.85
CA ARG A 215 1.56 43.53 16.73
C ARG A 215 1.60 42.91 18.12
N ASP A 216 2.79 42.72 18.69
CA ASP A 216 2.93 42.26 20.08
C ASP A 216 2.52 43.41 21.04
N PRO A 217 1.52 43.20 21.91
CA PRO A 217 1.00 44.26 22.78
C PRO A 217 1.95 44.69 23.92
N ARG A 218 3.06 43.98 24.20
CA ARG A 218 4.01 44.38 25.25
C ARG A 218 5.21 45.18 24.74
N THR A 219 5.63 44.96 23.49
CA THR A 219 6.84 45.61 22.92
C THR A 219 6.53 46.52 21.74
N GLY A 220 5.29 46.50 21.23
CA GLY A 220 4.81 47.38 20.17
C GLY A 220 5.38 47.10 18.77
N ARG A 221 6.26 46.10 18.61
CA ARG A 221 6.86 45.69 17.32
C ARG A 221 6.09 44.53 16.68
N PHE A 222 6.18 44.44 15.36
CA PHE A 222 5.59 43.36 14.57
C PHE A 222 6.52 42.15 14.54
N VAL A 223 6.04 40.98 14.97
CA VAL A 223 6.83 39.74 14.99
C VAL A 223 6.47 38.87 13.78
N LYS A 224 7.49 38.40 13.07
CA LYS A 224 7.35 37.49 11.92
C LYS A 224 7.51 36.06 12.43
N TRP A 225 6.44 35.27 12.36
CA TRP A 225 6.47 33.89 12.83
C TRP A 225 7.36 33.04 11.92
N PHE A 226 8.43 32.47 12.46
CA PHE A 226 9.24 31.41 11.85
C PHE A 226 9.24 30.22 12.80
N GLY A 227 8.71 29.07 12.36
CA GLY A 227 9.01 27.77 12.95
C GLY A 227 7.86 26.78 13.09
N GLN A 228 7.87 25.78 12.19
CA GLN A 228 7.74 24.33 12.45
C GLN A 228 6.76 23.57 11.54
N SER A 229 7.34 22.92 10.53
CA SER A 229 7.11 21.50 10.20
C SER A 229 5.67 20.97 10.15
N SER A 230 4.87 21.51 9.24
CA SER A 230 3.69 20.81 8.74
C SER A 230 3.64 21.00 7.23
N VAL A 231 4.08 19.99 6.47
CA VAL A 231 3.94 19.96 5.00
C VAL A 231 2.47 19.72 4.66
N PHE A 232 1.63 20.70 4.99
CA PHE A 232 0.26 20.80 4.53
C PHE A 232 0.24 21.77 3.36
N TRP A 233 -0.55 21.42 2.35
CA TRP A 233 -0.82 22.21 1.17
C TRP A 233 -1.41 23.58 1.53
N GLU A 234 -0.56 24.51 1.94
CA GLU A 234 -0.90 25.92 2.11
C GLU A 234 -0.85 26.58 0.73
N GLY A 235 -1.95 26.40 0.00
CA GLY A 235 -2.19 26.99 -1.30
C GLY A 235 -3.67 27.30 -1.43
N SER A 236 -4.10 28.42 -0.84
CA SER A 236 -5.46 28.96 -0.91
C SER A 236 -6.02 29.09 -2.34
N GLN A 237 -5.16 29.07 -3.37
CA GLN A 237 -5.55 29.07 -4.77
C GLN A 237 -6.05 27.71 -5.31
N ILE A 238 -5.60 26.59 -4.75
CA ILE A 238 -5.93 25.27 -5.32
C ILE A 238 -7.30 24.82 -4.82
N GLN A 239 -7.61 25.07 -3.55
CA GLN A 239 -8.96 24.83 -3.03
C GLN A 239 -10.02 25.72 -3.70
N SER A 240 -9.69 26.96 -4.07
CA SER A 240 -10.62 27.86 -4.75
C SER A 240 -10.87 27.45 -6.21
N VAL A 241 -9.85 27.00 -6.95
CA VAL A 241 -10.00 26.47 -8.32
C VAL A 241 -10.81 25.15 -8.35
N ILE A 242 -10.62 24.30 -7.35
CA ILE A 242 -11.35 23.03 -7.19
C ILE A 242 -12.83 23.30 -6.88
N ARG A 243 -13.14 24.23 -5.97
CA ARG A 243 -14.52 24.66 -5.68
C ARG A 243 -15.19 25.36 -6.86
N ALA A 244 -14.46 26.20 -7.61
CA ALA A 244 -14.98 26.94 -8.76
C ALA A 244 -15.32 26.06 -9.96
N ARG A 245 -14.72 24.86 -10.09
CA ARG A 245 -14.94 23.95 -11.23
C ARG A 245 -15.88 22.77 -10.93
N GLY A 246 -16.43 22.67 -9.70
CA GLY A 246 -17.30 21.55 -9.32
C GLY A 246 -16.62 20.18 -9.38
N LEU A 247 -15.30 20.14 -9.15
CA LEU A 247 -14.48 18.93 -9.20
C LEU A 247 -13.95 18.60 -7.82
N ARG A 248 -13.96 17.32 -7.44
CA ARG A 248 -13.39 16.83 -6.18
C ARG A 248 -12.30 15.79 -6.48
N PRO A 249 -11.04 15.99 -6.06
CA PRO A 249 -9.98 15.02 -6.31
C PRO A 249 -10.27 13.72 -5.54
N VAL A 250 -10.25 12.58 -6.22
CA VAL A 250 -10.48 11.26 -5.62
C VAL A 250 -9.20 10.45 -5.58
N LEU A 251 -8.49 10.36 -6.71
CA LEU A 251 -7.18 9.74 -6.80
C LEU A 251 -6.23 10.74 -7.45
N LEU A 252 -5.01 10.87 -6.94
CA LEU A 252 -3.98 11.69 -7.54
C LEU A 252 -2.83 10.82 -8.01
N THR A 253 -2.23 11.19 -9.13
CA THR A 253 -1.04 10.53 -9.65
C THR A 253 0.14 10.84 -8.74
N GLY A 254 0.70 9.80 -8.14
CA GLY A 254 1.95 9.84 -7.41
C GLY A 254 3.15 10.03 -8.35
N ARG A 255 4.33 10.26 -7.77
CA ARG A 255 5.57 10.24 -8.56
C ARG A 255 5.86 8.79 -8.97
N THR A 256 5.64 8.48 -10.25
CA THR A 256 5.92 7.17 -10.83
C THR A 256 7.40 6.80 -10.71
N GLY A 257 7.68 5.52 -10.43
CA GLY A 257 9.04 4.97 -10.48
C GLY A 257 9.89 5.21 -9.23
N ARG A 258 9.28 5.64 -8.12
CA ARG A 258 9.99 5.69 -6.84
C ARG A 258 10.38 4.28 -6.41
N ARG A 259 11.67 4.08 -6.15
CA ARG A 259 12.16 2.87 -5.50
C ARG A 259 11.68 2.88 -4.06
N VAL A 260 10.91 1.86 -3.69
CA VAL A 260 10.53 1.53 -2.32
C VAL A 260 11.83 1.16 -1.60
N LYS A 261 12.08 1.83 -0.47
CA LYS A 261 13.13 1.42 0.46
C LYS A 261 12.62 0.19 1.21
N PRO A 262 13.47 -0.83 1.44
CA PRO A 262 13.08 -1.96 2.26
C PRO A 262 12.69 -1.46 3.66
N LEU A 263 11.54 -1.90 4.14
CA LEU A 263 11.00 -1.56 5.46
C LEU A 263 11.13 -2.74 6.43
N LEU A 264 11.16 -3.97 5.92
CA LEU A 264 11.24 -5.19 6.73
C LEU A 264 12.68 -5.69 6.79
N ASP A 265 13.21 -5.86 8.00
CA ASP A 265 14.43 -6.64 8.26
C ASP A 265 14.11 -8.15 8.27
N PHE A 266 13.50 -8.63 7.18
CA PHE A 266 13.00 -10.01 7.08
C PHE A 266 14.12 -11.03 7.26
N TYR A 267 15.31 -10.76 6.71
CA TYR A 267 16.44 -11.67 6.83
C TYR A 267 17.02 -11.64 8.25
N GLY A 268 17.17 -10.46 8.86
CA GLY A 268 17.72 -10.34 10.20
C GLY A 268 16.81 -10.93 11.27
N VAL A 269 15.50 -10.67 11.21
CA VAL A 269 14.51 -11.22 12.16
C VAL A 269 14.49 -12.75 12.09
N ALA A 270 14.43 -13.31 10.89
CA ALA A 270 14.48 -14.76 10.71
C ALA A 270 15.78 -15.38 11.23
N HIS A 271 16.95 -14.79 10.93
CA HIS A 271 18.23 -15.32 11.42
C HIS A 271 18.34 -15.28 12.94
N ARG A 272 17.95 -14.17 13.58
CA ARG A 272 17.96 -14.04 15.05
C ARG A 272 17.04 -15.07 15.70
N THR A 273 15.81 -15.16 15.22
CA THR A 273 14.81 -16.10 15.76
C THR A 273 15.24 -17.55 15.56
N PHE A 274 15.77 -17.90 14.40
CA PHE A 274 16.25 -19.25 14.13
C PHE A 274 17.42 -19.62 15.05
N ASN A 275 18.46 -18.78 15.12
CA ASN A 275 19.66 -19.07 15.93
C ASN A 275 19.33 -19.18 17.42
N GLN A 276 18.34 -18.42 17.91
CA GLN A 276 17.92 -18.46 19.31
C GLN A 276 17.16 -19.75 19.67
N HIS A 277 16.39 -20.32 18.75
CA HIS A 277 15.41 -21.36 19.07
C HIS A 277 15.71 -22.75 18.48
N PHE A 278 16.47 -22.83 17.39
CA PHE A 278 16.65 -24.10 16.67
C PHE A 278 17.41 -25.16 17.49
N GLU A 279 18.59 -24.81 17.99
CA GLU A 279 19.47 -25.77 18.67
C GLU A 279 18.83 -26.36 19.95
N PRO A 280 18.21 -25.56 20.84
CA PRO A 280 17.48 -26.10 21.98
C PRO A 280 16.34 -27.05 21.58
N MET A 281 15.59 -26.70 20.53
CA MET A 281 14.51 -27.53 20.03
C MET A 281 15.00 -28.85 19.44
N PHE A 282 16.12 -28.82 18.71
CA PHE A 282 16.73 -30.01 18.12
C PHE A 282 17.24 -30.97 19.20
N LYS A 283 17.96 -30.44 20.21
CA LYS A 283 18.47 -31.25 21.33
C LYS A 283 17.31 -31.93 22.07
N ALA A 284 16.25 -31.19 22.39
CA ALA A 284 15.07 -31.71 23.07
C ALA A 284 14.31 -32.78 22.25
N THR A 285 14.15 -32.57 20.93
CA THR A 285 13.48 -33.56 20.08
C THR A 285 14.33 -34.81 19.90
N LEU A 286 15.65 -34.66 19.72
CA LEU A 286 16.57 -35.79 19.58
C LEU A 286 16.59 -36.65 20.84
N ASP A 287 16.72 -36.04 22.02
CA ASP A 287 16.71 -36.75 23.31
C ASP A 287 15.42 -37.58 23.50
N THR A 288 14.28 -37.01 23.10
CA THR A 288 12.99 -37.72 23.13
C THR A 288 13.01 -38.98 22.26
N PHE A 289 13.59 -38.91 21.06
CA PHE A 289 13.70 -40.07 20.16
C PHE A 289 14.76 -41.07 20.60
N LEU A 290 15.80 -40.65 21.33
CA LEU A 290 16.81 -41.56 21.86
C LEU A 290 16.29 -42.37 23.05
N LYS A 291 15.37 -41.79 23.83
CA LYS A 291 14.69 -42.45 24.96
C LYS A 291 13.55 -43.39 24.56
N SER A 292 13.04 -43.26 23.33
CA SER A 292 12.02 -44.16 22.74
C SER A 292 12.65 -45.29 21.92
#